data_AF-A0A847L3G9-F1
#
_entry.id   AF-A0A847L3G9-F1
#
_cell.length_a   1.000
_cell.length_b   1.000
_cell.length_c   1.000
_cell.angle_alpha   90.00
_cell.angle_beta   90.00
_cell.angle_gamma   90.00
#
_symmetry.space_group_name_H-M   'P 1'
#
loop_
_entity.id
_entity.type
_entity.pdbx_description
1 polymer ?
#
loop_
_entity_poly.entity_id
_entity_poly.type
_entity_poly.pdbx_seq_one_letter_code
_entity_poly.pdbx_strand_id
1 'polypeptide(L)'
;MKKITLAILCLITMAWAAVAQTDEPKAILQFDSTYVGQKYDYQKATLDFTYARDEADAEGKKIYIDWGDGVKQEINDQNKTPIQIVAIAPDYQGGVVKIYAPKLYKFKASGLVSLDVTNAPELEDLEIGGGGSELDLSKNVNLNRLRITGLKSDIDFTVMTKLEILILNYGTVGGVLDLSNSPNIWKIDVTKTRYSELKLSPEATFVKDGVLGELYIRDNMFQTCELNRIINEYIPEPTTDKDGNQVNIRFNYDGNPGMHGVNKITTKAKTFEIHNYGEGRVRCGDDIVKLKDTPDVVLTVEPDHFFSFDIITMEEITYEKKHGSYRIQVDWGDGELVEYCTGNTQLSGKGNVTGYSKGSEIKFYLENKAVTFNLVETTQRQPGDGNVHIIKADFSNNPELLSVSITVNYWNEQKYSALKDVVFAPESYDLSMIQLEGDLDACVLNKIYEILPEAAEEGYGIELLGGAWEAMKTSNTKILYDKGWEKFIEYDKDWNSIEINGDNSAVCDDTSVEEITAREWGIRSEGSSLLIPTVIGDVVTVYNALGAKIAETVATAEETRINGLTKNQIVIVRAGDRSAKVIL
;
A
#
# COMPACT_ATOMS: atom_id res chain seq x y z
N MET A 1 -48.14 -65.15 -14.21
CA MET A 1 -47.06 -64.21 -14.59
C MET A 1 -47.24 -62.79 -14.05
N LYS A 2 -48.43 -62.17 -14.01
CA LYS A 2 -48.61 -60.78 -13.52
C LYS A 2 -48.30 -60.53 -12.02
N LYS A 3 -48.33 -61.55 -11.15
CA LYS A 3 -48.04 -61.39 -9.70
C LYS A 3 -46.55 -61.38 -9.35
N ILE A 4 -45.69 -61.95 -10.21
CA ILE A 4 -44.23 -61.98 -10.00
C ILE A 4 -43.61 -60.64 -10.41
N THR A 5 -44.16 -59.98 -11.44
CA THR A 5 -43.71 -58.66 -11.90
C THR A 5 -43.94 -57.56 -10.85
N LEU A 6 -45.04 -57.62 -10.09
CA LEU A 6 -45.33 -56.62 -9.04
C LEU A 6 -44.43 -56.80 -7.80
N ALA A 7 -44.10 -58.03 -7.43
CA ALA A 7 -43.20 -58.31 -6.31
C ALA A 7 -41.75 -57.92 -6.62
N ILE A 8 -41.29 -58.13 -7.86
CA ILE A 8 -39.97 -57.69 -8.32
C ILE A 8 -39.91 -56.16 -8.42
N LEU A 9 -40.98 -55.50 -8.88
CA LEU A 9 -41.04 -54.03 -8.90
C LEU A 9 -41.00 -53.44 -7.48
N CYS A 10 -41.72 -54.04 -6.52
CA CYS A 10 -41.67 -53.64 -5.11
C CYS A 10 -40.29 -53.87 -4.46
N LEU A 11 -39.59 -54.96 -4.79
CA LEU A 11 -38.24 -55.23 -4.30
C LEU A 11 -37.19 -54.29 -4.91
N ILE A 12 -37.33 -53.92 -6.19
CA ILE A 12 -36.45 -52.93 -6.85
C ILE A 12 -36.70 -51.53 -6.29
N THR A 13 -37.96 -51.16 -5.99
CA THR A 13 -38.25 -49.86 -5.34
C THR A 13 -37.84 -49.82 -3.87
N MET A 14 -37.89 -50.94 -3.14
CA MET A 14 -37.42 -50.99 -1.74
C MET A 14 -35.88 -51.03 -1.64
N ALA A 15 -35.18 -51.58 -2.64
CA ALA A 15 -33.72 -51.51 -2.72
C ALA A 15 -33.21 -50.11 -3.14
N TRP A 16 -34.01 -49.33 -3.86
CA TRP A 16 -33.73 -47.91 -4.16
C TRP A 16 -34.14 -46.94 -3.05
N ALA A 17 -35.03 -47.36 -2.15
CA ALA A 17 -35.43 -46.59 -0.96
C ALA A 17 -34.59 -46.87 0.29
N ALA A 18 -33.60 -47.78 0.20
CA ALA A 18 -32.43 -47.74 1.08
C ALA A 18 -31.62 -46.49 0.67
N VAL A 19 -32.12 -45.38 1.19
CA VAL A 19 -31.66 -43.99 1.04
C VAL A 19 -30.17 -43.97 0.69
N ALA A 20 -29.87 -43.43 -0.49
CA ALA A 20 -28.52 -43.04 -0.89
C ALA A 20 -27.95 -42.10 0.18
N GLN A 21 -27.35 -42.71 1.19
CA GLN A 21 -26.57 -42.04 2.20
C GLN A 21 -25.39 -41.44 1.43
N THR A 22 -25.22 -40.13 1.50
CA THR A 22 -24.25 -39.42 0.66
C THR A 22 -22.86 -39.97 0.96
N ASP A 23 -22.31 -40.77 0.05
CA ASP A 23 -20.95 -41.28 0.15
C ASP A 23 -19.92 -40.15 0.01
N GLU A 24 -20.35 -39.00 -0.47
CA GLU A 24 -19.54 -37.79 -0.60
C GLU A 24 -19.54 -36.96 0.70
N PRO A 25 -18.36 -36.54 1.18
CA PRO A 25 -18.26 -35.66 2.32
C PRO A 25 -18.74 -34.25 1.97
N LYS A 26 -19.45 -33.60 2.89
CA LYS A 26 -19.92 -32.21 2.81
C LYS A 26 -18.87 -31.18 3.15
N ALA A 27 -17.94 -31.56 4.02
CA ALA A 27 -16.77 -30.75 4.33
C ALA A 27 -15.54 -31.65 4.39
N ILE A 28 -14.46 -31.20 3.78
CA ILE A 28 -13.14 -31.82 3.81
C ILE A 28 -12.17 -30.81 4.42
N LEU A 29 -11.45 -31.20 5.46
CA LEU A 29 -10.65 -30.31 6.28
C LEU A 29 -9.24 -30.84 6.42
N GLN A 30 -8.26 -29.93 6.36
CA GLN A 30 -6.88 -30.25 6.68
C GLN A 30 -6.41 -29.28 7.77
N PHE A 31 -5.83 -29.81 8.85
CA PHE A 31 -5.27 -29.00 9.94
C PHE A 31 -3.76 -28.86 9.80
N ASP A 32 -3.22 -27.78 10.36
CA ASP A 32 -1.78 -27.52 10.38
C ASP A 32 -1.12 -28.32 11.51
N SER A 33 -0.31 -29.31 11.16
CA SER A 33 0.42 -30.15 12.14
C SER A 33 1.48 -29.36 12.92
N THR A 34 1.98 -28.24 12.39
CA THR A 34 2.99 -27.40 13.04
C THR A 34 2.40 -26.45 14.07
N TYR A 35 1.09 -26.17 13.97
CA TYR A 35 0.34 -25.32 14.88
C TYR A 35 -0.04 -26.01 16.20
N VAL A 36 0.19 -27.33 16.34
CA VAL A 36 -0.17 -28.11 17.54
C VAL A 36 0.97 -28.09 18.60
N GLY A 37 2.09 -27.41 18.32
CA GLY A 37 3.33 -27.49 19.12
C GLY A 37 3.72 -26.28 19.98
N GLN A 38 3.01 -25.14 19.93
CA GLN A 38 3.45 -23.92 20.63
C GLN A 38 2.59 -23.55 21.84
N LYS A 39 3.00 -24.05 23.03
CA LYS A 39 2.89 -23.52 24.42
C LYS A 39 1.66 -22.71 24.92
N TYR A 40 0.62 -22.49 24.12
CA TYR A 40 -0.63 -21.85 24.52
C TYR A 40 -1.72 -22.92 24.52
N ASP A 41 -2.35 -23.16 25.69
CA ASP A 41 -3.44 -24.13 25.94
C ASP A 41 -4.71 -23.96 25.07
N TYR A 42 -4.67 -23.10 24.04
CA TYR A 42 -5.79 -22.72 23.18
C TYR A 42 -5.76 -23.35 21.78
N GLN A 43 -4.77 -24.15 21.42
CA GLN A 43 -4.60 -24.65 20.04
C GLN A 43 -5.17 -26.06 19.83
N LYS A 44 -6.42 -26.27 20.23
CA LYS A 44 -7.18 -27.46 19.80
C LYS A 44 -7.94 -27.12 18.54
N ALA A 45 -7.82 -27.96 17.51
CA ALA A 45 -8.74 -27.95 16.38
C ALA A 45 -10.16 -28.14 16.91
N THR A 46 -10.97 -27.09 16.84
CA THR A 46 -12.39 -27.14 17.21
C THR A 46 -13.22 -27.19 15.94
N LEU A 47 -14.06 -28.22 15.81
CA LEU A 47 -15.11 -28.26 14.80
C LEU A 47 -16.46 -28.12 15.49
N ASP A 48 -17.29 -27.24 14.96
CA ASP A 48 -18.65 -27.01 15.42
C ASP A 48 -19.56 -26.90 14.20
N PHE A 49 -20.59 -27.73 14.12
CA PHE A 49 -21.48 -27.72 12.96
C PHE A 49 -22.93 -28.07 13.27
N THR A 50 -23.81 -27.55 12.42
CA THR A 50 -25.26 -27.81 12.44
C THR A 50 -25.69 -28.44 11.12
N TYR A 51 -26.38 -29.58 11.19
CA TYR A 51 -26.80 -30.36 10.02
C TYR A 51 -28.32 -30.44 9.83
N ALA A 52 -29.09 -29.95 10.80
CA ALA A 52 -30.56 -29.91 10.79
C ALA A 52 -31.05 -28.61 11.45
N ARG A 53 -32.09 -27.98 10.88
CA ARG A 53 -32.68 -26.76 11.47
C ARG A 53 -33.62 -27.08 12.65
N ASP A 54 -34.24 -28.25 12.63
CA ASP A 54 -35.19 -28.74 13.63
C ASP A 54 -35.17 -30.27 13.72
N GLU A 55 -35.98 -30.85 14.61
CA GLU A 55 -36.07 -32.31 14.79
C GLU A 55 -36.58 -33.02 13.53
N ALA A 56 -37.51 -32.41 12.79
CA ALA A 56 -38.08 -32.99 11.58
C ALA A 56 -37.05 -33.08 10.45
N ASP A 57 -36.17 -32.08 10.32
CA ASP A 57 -35.06 -32.11 9.37
C ASP A 57 -33.92 -33.05 9.83
N ALA A 58 -33.88 -33.46 11.10
CA ALA A 58 -32.93 -34.43 11.62
C ALA A 58 -33.42 -35.89 11.57
N GLU A 59 -34.75 -36.11 11.57
CA GLU A 59 -35.34 -37.42 11.75
C GLU A 59 -34.83 -38.46 10.73
N GLY A 60 -34.34 -39.60 11.24
CA GLY A 60 -33.83 -40.72 10.43
C GLY A 60 -32.50 -40.46 9.72
N LYS A 61 -31.88 -39.30 9.91
CA LYS A 61 -30.61 -38.93 9.27
C LYS A 61 -29.43 -39.24 10.18
N LYS A 62 -28.40 -39.89 9.62
CA LYS A 62 -27.15 -40.21 10.32
C LYS A 62 -26.02 -39.30 9.82
N ILE A 63 -25.06 -39.05 10.69
CA ILE A 63 -23.83 -38.31 10.38
C ILE A 63 -22.63 -39.19 10.68
N TYR A 64 -21.60 -39.02 9.86
CA TYR A 64 -20.31 -39.64 10.10
C TYR A 64 -19.20 -38.62 10.04
N ILE A 65 -18.17 -38.85 10.84
CA ILE A 65 -16.89 -38.14 10.75
C ILE A 65 -15.82 -39.18 10.50
N ASP A 66 -14.99 -38.93 9.48
CA ASP A 66 -13.71 -39.61 9.27
C ASP A 66 -12.62 -38.67 9.76
N TRP A 67 -11.88 -39.09 10.78
CA TRP A 67 -10.88 -38.27 11.46
C TRP A 67 -9.52 -38.25 10.74
N GLY A 68 -9.46 -38.76 9.51
CA GLY A 68 -8.25 -38.89 8.72
C GLY A 68 -7.64 -40.30 8.74
N ASP A 69 -8.27 -41.24 9.45
CA ASP A 69 -7.90 -42.67 9.47
C ASP A 69 -8.63 -43.49 8.38
N GLY A 70 -9.55 -42.87 7.64
CA GLY A 70 -10.38 -43.52 6.62
C GLY A 70 -11.60 -44.24 7.17
N VAL A 71 -11.86 -44.17 8.49
CA VAL A 71 -12.96 -44.85 9.16
C VAL A 71 -14.10 -43.88 9.45
N LYS A 72 -15.28 -44.12 8.85
CA LYS A 72 -16.51 -43.35 9.11
C LYS A 72 -17.04 -43.69 10.52
N GLN A 73 -16.91 -42.79 11.47
CA GLN A 73 -17.47 -42.92 12.82
C GLN A 73 -18.84 -42.25 12.90
N GLU A 74 -19.89 -43.02 13.23
CA GLU A 74 -21.24 -42.47 13.44
C GLU A 74 -21.29 -41.60 14.70
N ILE A 75 -21.82 -40.38 14.57
CA ILE A 75 -21.97 -39.47 15.71
C ILE A 75 -23.40 -39.59 16.24
N ASN A 76 -23.54 -40.16 17.43
CA ASN A 76 -24.81 -40.16 18.18
C ASN A 76 -24.88 -38.90 19.03
N ASP A 77 -25.54 -37.86 18.52
CA ASP A 77 -25.87 -36.68 19.33
C ASP A 77 -27.29 -36.80 19.86
N GLN A 78 -27.43 -36.79 21.19
CA GLN A 78 -28.64 -37.28 21.82
C GLN A 78 -29.73 -36.24 22.08
N ASN A 79 -29.54 -34.90 22.14
CA ASN A 79 -30.64 -34.05 22.67
C ASN A 79 -30.54 -32.50 22.49
N LYS A 80 -30.36 -31.92 21.29
CA LYS A 80 -30.55 -30.45 21.13
C LYS A 80 -31.11 -30.04 19.77
N THR A 81 -32.07 -29.12 19.73
CA THR A 81 -32.49 -28.40 18.52
C THR A 81 -32.07 -26.93 18.59
N PRO A 82 -31.36 -26.39 17.58
CA PRO A 82 -30.70 -27.10 16.48
C PRO A 82 -29.60 -28.07 17.00
N ILE A 83 -29.36 -29.15 16.25
CA ILE A 83 -28.38 -30.18 16.66
C ILE A 83 -26.98 -29.67 16.34
N GLN A 84 -26.16 -29.52 17.38
CA GLN A 84 -24.84 -28.90 17.35
C GLN A 84 -23.79 -29.89 17.84
N ILE A 85 -22.89 -30.31 16.95
CA ILE A 85 -21.81 -31.24 17.29
C ILE A 85 -20.53 -30.44 17.50
N VAL A 86 -20.05 -30.41 18.74
CA VAL A 86 -18.71 -29.90 19.07
C VAL A 86 -17.76 -31.06 19.14
N ALA A 87 -16.83 -31.12 18.20
CA ALA A 87 -15.84 -32.17 18.12
C ALA A 87 -14.46 -31.55 18.36
N ILE A 88 -13.81 -32.00 19.43
CA ILE A 88 -12.41 -31.67 19.72
C ILE A 88 -11.61 -32.83 19.15
N ALA A 89 -10.82 -32.58 18.11
CA ALA A 89 -10.01 -33.63 17.50
C ALA A 89 -9.06 -34.22 18.56
N PRO A 90 -9.21 -35.49 18.97
CA PRO A 90 -8.28 -36.11 19.90
C PRO A 90 -6.94 -36.27 19.19
N ASP A 91 -5.88 -35.65 19.72
CA ASP A 91 -4.47 -35.78 19.29
C ASP A 91 -4.29 -35.98 17.76
N TYR A 92 -4.82 -35.05 16.97
CA TYR A 92 -4.70 -35.11 15.52
C TYR A 92 -3.23 -35.06 15.09
N GLN A 93 -2.70 -36.16 14.55
CA GLN A 93 -1.29 -36.28 14.14
C GLN A 93 -1.04 -35.92 12.66
N GLY A 94 -1.98 -35.20 12.02
CA GLY A 94 -1.97 -34.95 10.58
C GLY A 94 -2.91 -35.90 9.82
N GLY A 95 -3.55 -35.42 8.76
CA GLY A 95 -4.57 -36.17 8.01
C GLY A 95 -5.50 -35.26 7.19
N VAL A 96 -6.65 -35.79 6.76
CA VAL A 96 -7.77 -35.03 6.18
C VAL A 96 -9.05 -35.45 6.90
N VAL A 97 -9.68 -34.55 7.64
CA VAL A 97 -10.97 -34.82 8.30
C VAL A 97 -12.10 -34.65 7.29
N LYS A 98 -13.04 -35.60 7.24
CA LYS A 98 -14.19 -35.55 6.32
C LYS A 98 -15.49 -35.67 7.10
N ILE A 99 -16.41 -34.75 6.85
CA ILE A 99 -17.73 -34.71 7.47
C ILE A 99 -18.76 -35.20 6.46
N TYR A 100 -19.43 -36.31 6.76
CA TYR A 100 -20.51 -36.87 5.96
C TYR A 100 -21.82 -36.55 6.64
N ALA A 101 -22.47 -35.48 6.19
CA ALA A 101 -23.78 -35.07 6.65
C ALA A 101 -24.74 -35.00 5.45
N PRO A 102 -26.03 -35.31 5.60
CA PRO A 102 -26.98 -35.16 4.50
C PRO A 102 -27.16 -33.68 4.11
N LYS A 103 -27.08 -32.78 5.10
CA LYS A 103 -27.07 -31.33 4.95
C LYS A 103 -26.09 -30.72 5.93
N LEU A 104 -25.58 -29.54 5.61
CA LEU A 104 -24.68 -28.78 6.46
C LEU A 104 -25.10 -27.31 6.35
N TYR A 105 -25.65 -26.75 7.42
CA TYR A 105 -26.21 -25.39 7.43
C TYR A 105 -25.29 -24.40 8.12
N LYS A 106 -24.67 -24.80 9.22
CA LYS A 106 -23.70 -23.97 9.95
C LYS A 106 -22.42 -24.74 10.13
N PHE A 107 -21.30 -24.08 9.89
CA PHE A 107 -20.00 -24.69 10.01
C PHE A 107 -18.99 -23.71 10.61
N LYS A 108 -18.35 -24.13 11.69
CA LYS A 108 -17.31 -23.38 12.37
C LYS A 108 -16.10 -24.26 12.59
N ALA A 109 -14.92 -23.75 12.20
CA ALA A 109 -13.67 -24.46 12.36
C ALA A 109 -12.50 -23.49 12.60
N SER A 110 -11.42 -23.97 13.21
CA SER A 110 -10.21 -23.18 13.43
C SER A 110 -8.94 -24.02 13.26
N GLY A 111 -7.81 -23.35 12.97
CA GLY A 111 -6.51 -24.00 12.80
C GLY A 111 -6.37 -24.79 11.49
N LEU A 112 -7.02 -24.34 10.42
CA LEU A 112 -7.06 -25.05 9.13
C LEU A 112 -5.93 -24.62 8.20
N VAL A 113 -5.41 -25.58 7.44
CA VAL A 113 -4.58 -25.40 6.24
C VAL A 113 -5.45 -25.30 5.00
N SER A 114 -6.50 -26.12 4.92
CA SER A 114 -7.44 -26.12 3.81
C SER A 114 -8.84 -26.53 4.26
N LEU A 115 -9.84 -26.03 3.54
CA LEU A 115 -11.25 -26.34 3.72
C LEU A 115 -11.89 -26.44 2.34
N ASP A 116 -12.57 -27.55 2.09
CA ASP A 116 -13.45 -27.72 0.94
C ASP A 116 -14.88 -27.97 1.45
N VAL A 117 -15.78 -27.05 1.12
CA VAL A 117 -17.22 -27.09 1.42
C VAL A 117 -18.07 -27.05 0.14
N THR A 118 -17.48 -27.36 -1.01
CA THR A 118 -18.15 -27.30 -2.32
C THR A 118 -19.35 -28.24 -2.42
N ASN A 119 -19.34 -29.33 -1.64
CA ASN A 119 -20.43 -30.30 -1.54
C ASN A 119 -21.54 -29.89 -0.55
N ALA A 120 -21.45 -28.72 0.08
CA ALA A 120 -22.42 -28.17 1.04
C ALA A 120 -23.19 -26.94 0.52
N PRO A 121 -23.99 -27.07 -0.56
CA PRO A 121 -24.70 -25.92 -1.15
C PRO A 121 -25.79 -25.31 -0.24
N GLU A 122 -26.22 -26.03 0.80
CA GLU A 122 -27.20 -25.58 1.80
C GLU A 122 -26.57 -24.77 2.94
N LEU A 123 -25.24 -24.53 2.90
CA LEU A 123 -24.52 -23.81 3.94
C LEU A 123 -24.99 -22.36 4.02
N GLU A 124 -25.36 -21.92 5.23
CA GLU A 124 -25.90 -20.59 5.55
C GLU A 124 -24.94 -19.77 6.42
N ASP A 125 -24.21 -20.41 7.33
CA ASP A 125 -23.29 -19.77 8.27
C ASP A 125 -21.93 -20.48 8.24
N LEU A 126 -20.86 -19.73 7.94
CA LEU A 126 -19.49 -20.24 7.90
C LEU A 126 -18.57 -19.36 8.75
N GLU A 127 -17.92 -19.95 9.76
CA GLU A 127 -16.92 -19.28 10.60
C GLU A 127 -15.58 -20.03 10.60
N ILE A 128 -14.53 -19.43 10.03
CA ILE A 128 -13.18 -20.00 9.97
C ILE A 128 -12.17 -19.13 10.73
N GLY A 129 -11.55 -19.72 11.74
CA GLY A 129 -10.48 -19.12 12.53
C GLY A 129 -9.10 -19.59 12.09
N GLY A 130 -8.41 -18.80 11.27
CA GLY A 130 -7.03 -19.04 10.88
C GLY A 130 -6.86 -19.90 9.62
N GLY A 131 -6.32 -19.28 8.56
CA GLY A 131 -5.12 -19.77 7.90
C GLY A 131 -5.22 -20.55 6.58
N GLY A 132 -6.41 -20.84 6.06
CA GLY A 132 -6.56 -21.54 4.77
C GLY A 132 -5.98 -20.75 3.60
N SER A 133 -5.15 -21.38 2.76
CA SER A 133 -4.50 -20.70 1.62
C SER A 133 -5.42 -20.52 0.41
N GLU A 134 -6.47 -21.33 0.24
CA GLU A 134 -7.44 -21.25 -0.86
C GLU A 134 -8.81 -21.73 -0.36
N LEU A 135 -9.87 -20.93 -0.57
CA LEU A 135 -11.23 -21.26 -0.18
C LEU A 135 -12.20 -20.98 -1.34
N ASP A 136 -12.76 -22.03 -1.93
CA ASP A 136 -13.80 -21.93 -2.95
C ASP A 136 -15.18 -21.98 -2.29
N LEU A 137 -15.93 -20.87 -2.40
CA LEU A 137 -17.31 -20.74 -1.92
C LEU A 137 -18.33 -20.62 -3.06
N SER A 138 -17.94 -20.90 -4.30
CA SER A 138 -18.76 -20.74 -5.51
C SER A 138 -20.05 -21.57 -5.50
N LYS A 139 -20.11 -22.63 -4.69
CA LYS A 139 -21.28 -23.52 -4.53
C LYS A 139 -22.14 -23.17 -3.32
N ASN A 140 -21.67 -22.31 -2.42
CA ASN A 140 -22.33 -21.99 -1.15
C ASN A 140 -23.22 -20.74 -1.29
N VAL A 141 -24.07 -20.72 -2.32
CA VAL A 141 -24.94 -19.58 -2.69
C VAL A 141 -25.97 -19.20 -1.62
N ASN A 142 -26.17 -20.05 -0.60
CA ASN A 142 -27.08 -19.84 0.50
C ASN A 142 -26.45 -19.14 1.72
N LEU A 143 -25.15 -18.84 1.69
CA LEU A 143 -24.46 -18.16 2.78
C LEU A 143 -25.12 -16.80 3.08
N ASN A 144 -25.54 -16.63 4.33
CA ASN A 144 -26.00 -15.37 4.89
C ASN A 144 -25.02 -14.79 5.92
N ARG A 145 -24.16 -15.62 6.50
CA ARG A 145 -23.09 -15.20 7.39
C ARG A 145 -21.77 -15.85 7.00
N LEU A 146 -20.76 -15.01 6.82
CA LEU A 146 -19.40 -15.44 6.57
C LEU A 146 -18.44 -14.72 7.49
N ARG A 147 -17.68 -15.49 8.27
CA ARG A 147 -16.64 -14.99 9.17
C ARG A 147 -15.34 -15.72 8.91
N ILE A 148 -14.30 -15.02 8.47
CA ILE A 148 -12.97 -15.58 8.26
C ILE A 148 -11.94 -14.68 8.92
N THR A 149 -11.04 -15.27 9.72
CA THR A 149 -9.87 -14.58 10.24
C THR A 149 -8.62 -15.07 9.51
N GLY A 150 -7.82 -14.16 8.96
CA GLY A 150 -6.57 -14.50 8.28
C GLY A 150 -6.74 -15.03 6.86
N LEU A 151 -7.66 -14.45 6.08
CA LEU A 151 -7.88 -14.83 4.69
C LEU A 151 -6.65 -14.48 3.83
N LYS A 152 -6.17 -15.45 3.03
CA LYS A 152 -4.96 -15.32 2.22
C LYS A 152 -5.21 -15.18 0.71
N SER A 153 -6.40 -15.53 0.25
CA SER A 153 -6.80 -15.51 -1.17
C SER A 153 -8.19 -14.92 -1.34
N ASP A 154 -8.41 -14.29 -2.50
CA ASP A 154 -9.66 -13.61 -2.82
C ASP A 154 -10.83 -14.60 -2.88
N ILE A 155 -12.00 -14.14 -2.45
CA ILE A 155 -13.26 -14.87 -2.53
C ILE A 155 -14.18 -14.12 -3.49
N ASP A 156 -14.77 -14.83 -4.44
CA ASP A 156 -15.83 -14.28 -5.28
C ASP A 156 -17.15 -14.19 -4.49
N PHE A 157 -17.48 -12.99 -4.02
CA PHE A 157 -18.73 -12.74 -3.29
C PHE A 157 -19.94 -12.54 -4.22
N THR A 158 -19.76 -12.46 -5.55
CA THR A 158 -20.85 -12.15 -6.49
C THR A 158 -21.94 -13.21 -6.52
N VAL A 159 -21.63 -14.44 -6.09
CA VAL A 159 -22.58 -15.57 -5.98
C VAL A 159 -23.36 -15.58 -4.65
N MET A 160 -22.94 -14.83 -3.64
CA MET A 160 -23.47 -14.87 -2.28
C MET A 160 -24.64 -13.90 -2.09
N THR A 161 -25.66 -14.04 -2.93
CA THR A 161 -26.81 -13.10 -2.99
C THR A 161 -27.64 -12.97 -1.70
N LYS A 162 -27.43 -13.87 -0.74
CA LYS A 162 -28.12 -13.88 0.56
C LYS A 162 -27.25 -13.35 1.70
N LEU A 163 -26.05 -12.86 1.43
CA LEU A 163 -25.11 -12.43 2.46
C LEU A 163 -25.65 -11.23 3.24
N GLU A 164 -25.64 -11.36 4.57
CA GLU A 164 -26.10 -10.36 5.52
C GLU A 164 -24.98 -9.83 6.41
N ILE A 165 -24.06 -10.74 6.78
CA ILE A 165 -22.95 -10.47 7.68
C ILE A 165 -21.67 -11.00 7.03
N LEU A 166 -20.72 -10.09 6.80
CA LEU A 166 -19.38 -10.40 6.34
C LEU A 166 -18.35 -9.92 7.37
N ILE A 167 -17.48 -10.82 7.83
CA ILE A 167 -16.38 -10.49 8.73
C ILE A 167 -15.10 -11.14 8.18
N LEU A 168 -14.18 -10.35 7.62
CA LEU A 168 -12.89 -10.76 7.07
C LEU A 168 -11.77 -10.00 7.76
N ASN A 169 -11.23 -10.50 8.87
CA ASN A 169 -10.25 -9.73 9.65
C ASN A 169 -8.84 -10.30 9.54
N TYR A 170 -7.83 -9.44 9.62
CA TYR A 170 -6.41 -9.82 9.65
C TYR A 170 -5.93 -10.61 8.43
N GLY A 171 -6.48 -10.32 7.25
CA GLY A 171 -6.15 -10.99 5.99
C GLY A 171 -5.11 -10.24 5.16
N THR A 172 -4.61 -10.88 4.10
CA THR A 172 -3.70 -10.25 3.10
C THR A 172 -4.39 -9.92 1.78
N VAL A 173 -5.67 -10.28 1.66
CA VAL A 173 -6.54 -10.00 0.51
C VAL A 173 -6.77 -8.50 0.34
N GLY A 174 -6.81 -8.02 -0.90
CA GLY A 174 -7.00 -6.61 -1.21
C GLY A 174 -7.75 -6.31 -2.50
N GLY A 175 -7.61 -5.09 -3.02
CA GLY A 175 -8.30 -4.65 -4.22
C GLY A 175 -9.79 -4.32 -3.97
N VAL A 176 -10.68 -4.84 -4.82
CA VAL A 176 -12.11 -4.51 -4.78
C VAL A 176 -12.90 -5.53 -3.97
N LEU A 177 -13.55 -5.08 -2.90
CA LEU A 177 -14.56 -5.87 -2.20
C LEU A 177 -15.92 -5.67 -2.87
N ASP A 178 -16.30 -6.61 -3.74
CA ASP A 178 -17.54 -6.53 -4.51
C ASP A 178 -18.71 -7.29 -3.84
N LEU A 179 -19.61 -6.54 -3.20
CA LEU A 179 -20.85 -7.02 -2.58
C LEU A 179 -22.09 -6.45 -3.30
N SER A 180 -21.95 -6.08 -4.58
CA SER A 180 -23.02 -5.49 -5.39
C SER A 180 -24.24 -6.40 -5.55
N ASN A 181 -24.09 -7.72 -5.37
CA ASN A 181 -25.15 -8.71 -5.44
C ASN A 181 -25.76 -9.09 -4.08
N SER A 182 -25.37 -8.43 -2.99
CA SER A 182 -25.76 -8.78 -1.62
C SER A 182 -26.70 -7.72 -0.99
N PRO A 183 -27.97 -7.64 -1.41
CA PRO A 183 -28.90 -6.56 -1.01
C PRO A 183 -29.27 -6.57 0.48
N ASN A 184 -29.06 -7.70 1.17
CA ASN A 184 -29.41 -7.84 2.59
C ASN A 184 -28.21 -7.61 3.53
N ILE A 185 -27.06 -7.17 2.99
CA ILE A 185 -25.87 -6.90 3.80
C ILE A 185 -26.15 -5.75 4.76
N TRP A 186 -25.88 -5.96 6.05
CA TRP A 186 -26.03 -4.94 7.08
C TRP A 186 -24.82 -4.87 8.01
N LYS A 187 -23.94 -5.88 7.98
CA LYS A 187 -22.70 -5.89 8.75
C LYS A 187 -21.52 -6.29 7.89
N ILE A 188 -20.52 -5.43 7.84
CA ILE A 188 -19.25 -5.64 7.17
C ILE A 188 -18.13 -5.29 8.17
N ASP A 189 -17.22 -6.21 8.41
CA ASP A 189 -15.98 -5.97 9.14
C ASP A 189 -14.83 -6.55 8.35
N VAL A 190 -14.05 -5.70 7.70
CA VAL A 190 -12.85 -6.10 6.93
C VAL A 190 -11.58 -5.50 7.54
N THR A 191 -11.54 -5.42 8.88
CA THR A 191 -10.42 -4.83 9.62
C THR A 191 -9.08 -5.49 9.27
N LYS A 192 -8.04 -4.68 9.03
CA LYS A 192 -6.67 -5.18 8.80
C LYS A 192 -6.62 -6.17 7.62
N THR A 193 -7.17 -5.75 6.50
CA THR A 193 -6.97 -6.41 5.20
C THR A 193 -6.26 -5.45 4.26
N ARG A 194 -6.41 -5.60 2.95
CA ARG A 194 -5.81 -4.71 1.94
C ARG A 194 -6.83 -4.19 0.93
N TYR A 195 -8.12 -4.22 1.24
CA TYR A 195 -9.15 -3.71 0.31
C TYR A 195 -8.99 -2.20 0.10
N SER A 196 -9.15 -1.76 -1.14
CA SER A 196 -9.02 -0.37 -1.58
C SER A 196 -10.33 0.20 -2.14
N GLU A 197 -11.30 -0.66 -2.46
CA GLU A 197 -12.62 -0.30 -3.01
C GLU A 197 -13.73 -1.19 -2.43
N LEU A 198 -14.93 -0.61 -2.24
CA LEU A 198 -16.13 -1.29 -1.72
C LEU A 198 -17.32 -1.08 -2.66
N LYS A 199 -17.81 -2.14 -3.30
CA LYS A 199 -19.06 -2.08 -4.07
C LYS A 199 -20.18 -2.71 -3.27
N LEU A 200 -21.27 -1.98 -3.06
CA LEU A 200 -22.46 -2.49 -2.38
C LEU A 200 -23.64 -2.48 -3.33
N SER A 201 -24.60 -3.35 -3.06
CA SER A 201 -25.91 -3.31 -3.72
C SER A 201 -26.59 -1.96 -3.43
N PRO A 202 -27.24 -1.33 -4.43
CA PRO A 202 -28.05 -0.12 -4.22
C PRO A 202 -29.18 -0.31 -3.19
N GLU A 203 -29.58 -1.56 -2.95
CA GLU A 203 -30.61 -1.94 -1.98
C GLU A 203 -30.06 -2.22 -0.57
N ALA A 204 -28.74 -2.17 -0.35
CA ALA A 204 -28.15 -2.39 0.97
C ALA A 204 -28.58 -1.30 1.97
N THR A 205 -29.36 -1.66 2.97
CA THR A 205 -29.99 -0.68 3.88
C THR A 205 -29.21 -0.41 5.16
N PHE A 206 -28.18 -1.21 5.50
CA PHE A 206 -27.45 -1.17 6.77
C PHE A 206 -28.36 -0.99 8.02
N VAL A 207 -29.59 -1.49 7.94
CA VAL A 207 -30.57 -1.51 9.02
C VAL A 207 -31.34 -2.80 8.87
N LYS A 208 -31.24 -3.68 9.87
CA LYS A 208 -31.97 -4.95 9.86
C LYS A 208 -32.70 -5.15 11.18
N ASP A 209 -34.02 -5.33 11.13
CA ASP A 209 -34.86 -5.60 12.30
C ASP A 209 -34.71 -4.56 13.44
N GLY A 210 -34.46 -3.30 13.09
CA GLY A 210 -34.18 -2.22 14.05
C GLY A 210 -32.78 -2.29 14.68
N VAL A 211 -31.95 -3.25 14.26
CA VAL A 211 -30.52 -3.33 14.59
C VAL A 211 -29.75 -2.46 13.61
N LEU A 212 -28.84 -1.69 14.20
CA LEU A 212 -27.93 -0.80 13.49
C LEU A 212 -26.91 -1.56 12.66
N GLY A 213 -26.69 -1.07 11.45
CA GLY A 213 -25.61 -1.52 10.58
C GLY A 213 -24.25 -1.21 11.15
N GLU A 214 -23.29 -2.06 10.79
CA GLU A 214 -21.91 -1.97 11.20
C GLU A 214 -21.01 -2.05 9.97
N LEU A 215 -20.19 -1.03 9.75
CA LEU A 215 -19.19 -0.98 8.69
C LEU A 215 -17.81 -0.66 9.30
N TYR A 216 -17.02 -1.72 9.53
CA TYR A 216 -15.65 -1.63 10.02
C TYR A 216 -14.69 -1.89 8.87
N ILE A 217 -14.14 -0.83 8.27
CA ILE A 217 -13.17 -0.90 7.18
C ILE A 217 -11.79 -0.40 7.61
N ARG A 218 -11.47 -0.45 8.90
CA ARG A 218 -10.22 0.09 9.45
C ARG A 218 -8.96 -0.70 9.05
N ASP A 219 -7.82 -0.02 9.05
CA ASP A 219 -6.49 -0.53 8.73
C ASP A 219 -6.49 -1.25 7.36
N ASN A 220 -7.05 -0.60 6.33
CA ASN A 220 -7.12 -1.09 4.95
C ASN A 220 -6.42 -0.11 3.99
N MET A 221 -6.70 -0.21 2.69
CA MET A 221 -6.05 0.57 1.62
C MET A 221 -7.00 1.62 1.01
N PHE A 222 -8.12 1.91 1.67
CA PHE A 222 -9.13 2.83 1.13
C PHE A 222 -8.56 4.24 1.01
N GLN A 223 -8.56 4.75 -0.23
CA GLN A 223 -8.16 6.12 -0.53
C GLN A 223 -9.26 7.11 -0.18
N THR A 224 -8.90 8.39 -0.12
CA THR A 224 -9.82 9.42 0.35
C THR A 224 -11.09 9.47 -0.50
N CYS A 225 -10.94 9.34 -1.82
CA CYS A 225 -12.04 9.35 -2.76
C CYS A 225 -13.06 8.25 -2.47
N GLU A 226 -12.55 7.04 -2.25
CA GLU A 226 -13.38 5.90 -1.97
C GLU A 226 -14.05 6.00 -0.60
N LEU A 227 -13.34 6.47 0.43
CA LEU A 227 -13.94 6.74 1.73
C LEU A 227 -15.07 7.77 1.64
N ASN A 228 -14.85 8.87 0.92
CA ASN A 228 -15.88 9.88 0.69
C ASN A 228 -17.06 9.31 -0.10
N ARG A 229 -16.82 8.47 -1.11
CA ARG A 229 -17.87 7.78 -1.87
C ARG A 229 -18.68 6.86 -0.97
N ILE A 230 -18.04 6.00 -0.17
CA ILE A 230 -18.70 5.13 0.82
C ILE A 230 -19.58 5.94 1.77
N ILE A 231 -19.06 7.04 2.32
CA ILE A 231 -19.81 7.91 3.24
C ILE A 231 -21.00 8.58 2.54
N ASN A 232 -20.83 9.01 1.30
CA ASN A 232 -21.87 9.71 0.55
C ASN A 232 -22.97 8.76 0.09
N GLU A 233 -22.60 7.62 -0.49
CA GLU A 233 -23.49 6.68 -1.17
C GLU A 233 -24.10 5.65 -0.23
N TYR A 234 -23.32 5.13 0.74
CA TYR A 234 -23.72 3.95 1.51
C TYR A 234 -24.08 4.24 2.96
N ILE A 235 -23.55 5.31 3.55
CA ILE A 235 -23.93 5.71 4.91
C ILE A 235 -25.19 6.59 4.82
N PRO A 236 -26.35 6.13 5.35
CA PRO A 236 -27.57 6.90 5.38
C PRO A 236 -27.45 8.03 6.41
N GLU A 237 -28.30 9.04 6.26
CA GLU A 237 -28.49 10.05 7.29
C GLU A 237 -29.00 9.40 8.60
N PRO A 238 -28.71 9.98 9.77
CA PRO A 238 -29.23 9.51 11.04
C PRO A 238 -30.74 9.39 11.00
N THR A 239 -31.28 8.28 11.47
CA THR A 239 -32.71 8.11 11.66
C THR A 239 -33.05 8.08 13.15
N THR A 240 -34.33 8.02 13.49
CA THR A 240 -34.79 7.79 14.87
C THR A 240 -35.50 6.45 14.95
N ASP A 241 -35.22 5.66 15.99
CA ASP A 241 -36.02 4.47 16.28
C ASP A 241 -37.47 4.86 16.68
N LYS A 242 -38.30 3.84 16.88
CA LYS A 242 -39.68 3.98 17.35
C LYS A 242 -39.82 4.70 18.70
N ASP A 243 -38.76 4.74 19.50
CA ASP A 243 -38.71 5.33 20.83
C ASP A 243 -38.12 6.76 20.77
N GLY A 244 -37.81 7.27 19.57
CA GLY A 244 -37.25 8.59 19.33
C GLY A 244 -35.74 8.71 19.56
N ASN A 245 -35.04 7.60 19.81
CA ASN A 245 -33.59 7.61 19.96
C ASN A 245 -32.92 7.69 18.59
N GLN A 246 -31.84 8.44 18.48
CA GLN A 246 -31.06 8.52 17.25
C GLN A 246 -30.40 7.17 16.94
N VAL A 247 -30.62 6.69 15.72
CA VAL A 247 -30.14 5.42 15.16
C VAL A 247 -29.12 5.77 14.09
N ASN A 248 -27.85 5.53 14.41
CA ASN A 248 -26.69 5.82 13.56
C ASN A 248 -25.89 4.55 13.24
N ILE A 249 -25.41 4.43 12.01
CA ILE A 249 -24.46 3.36 11.65
C ILE A 249 -23.18 3.47 12.48
N ARG A 250 -22.66 2.32 12.91
CA ARG A 250 -21.29 2.22 13.42
C ARG A 250 -20.34 2.14 12.24
N PHE A 251 -19.65 3.24 11.95
CA PHE A 251 -18.69 3.32 10.87
C PHE A 251 -17.29 3.56 11.43
N ASN A 252 -16.35 2.65 11.18
CA ASN A 252 -14.95 2.83 11.55
C ASN A 252 -14.06 2.62 10.32
N TYR A 253 -13.31 3.66 9.97
CA TYR A 253 -12.40 3.68 8.83
C TYR A 253 -10.98 4.08 9.26
N ASP A 254 -10.66 3.91 10.55
CA ASP A 254 -9.34 4.27 11.08
C ASP A 254 -8.21 3.49 10.39
N GLY A 255 -6.96 3.92 10.49
CA GLY A 255 -5.83 3.28 9.79
C GLY A 255 -5.81 3.32 8.26
N ASN A 256 -6.86 3.81 7.59
CA ASN A 256 -6.85 3.92 6.14
C ASN A 256 -5.98 5.08 5.62
N PRO A 257 -5.26 4.89 4.50
CA PRO A 257 -4.57 5.92 3.72
C PRO A 257 -5.34 7.21 3.55
N GLY A 258 -6.61 7.09 3.14
CA GLY A 258 -7.45 8.22 2.78
C GLY A 258 -8.09 8.95 3.95
N MET A 259 -7.89 8.49 5.19
CA MET A 259 -8.68 8.97 6.33
C MET A 259 -8.58 10.49 6.55
N HIS A 260 -7.43 11.08 6.22
CA HIS A 260 -7.12 12.48 6.54
C HIS A 260 -7.79 13.47 5.61
N GLY A 261 -8.21 13.03 4.43
CA GLY A 261 -8.94 13.85 3.48
C GLY A 261 -10.45 13.61 3.47
N VAL A 262 -10.97 12.76 4.37
CA VAL A 262 -12.40 12.49 4.47
C VAL A 262 -13.16 13.76 4.86
N ASN A 263 -14.28 14.03 4.18
CA ASN A 263 -15.13 15.17 4.49
C ASN A 263 -15.80 15.00 5.87
N LYS A 264 -15.20 15.62 6.88
CA LYS A 264 -15.70 15.60 8.27
C LYS A 264 -17.12 16.11 8.43
N ILE A 265 -17.56 17.08 7.62
CA ILE A 265 -18.91 17.66 7.77
C ILE A 265 -19.94 16.59 7.43
N THR A 266 -19.77 15.93 6.28
CA THR A 266 -20.66 14.84 5.87
C THR A 266 -20.56 13.65 6.82
N THR A 267 -19.35 13.31 7.29
CA THR A 267 -19.15 12.19 8.21
C THR A 267 -19.82 12.44 9.57
N LYS A 268 -19.66 13.63 10.14
CA LYS A 268 -20.32 14.03 11.40
C LYS A 268 -21.83 14.11 11.28
N ALA A 269 -22.35 14.52 10.13
CA ALA A 269 -23.78 14.53 9.89
C ALA A 269 -24.37 13.11 9.91
N LYS A 270 -23.58 12.09 9.54
CA LYS A 270 -24.06 10.73 9.28
C LYS A 270 -23.69 9.65 10.31
N THR A 271 -22.81 9.93 11.28
CA THR A 271 -22.23 8.89 12.15
C THR A 271 -22.18 9.29 13.63
N PHE A 272 -22.27 8.30 14.54
CA PHE A 272 -22.33 8.52 16.00
C PHE A 272 -20.97 8.56 16.69
N GLU A 273 -20.01 7.77 16.21
CA GLU A 273 -18.73 7.55 16.86
C GLU A 273 -17.62 7.69 15.82
N ILE A 274 -17.03 8.89 15.75
CA ILE A 274 -15.84 9.16 14.94
C ILE A 274 -14.65 9.19 15.88
N HIS A 275 -13.73 8.24 15.73
CA HIS A 275 -12.39 8.44 16.23
C HIS A 275 -11.70 9.42 15.26
N ASN A 276 -11.33 10.61 15.77
CA ASN A 276 -10.81 11.75 14.99
C ASN A 276 -9.62 11.40 14.07
N TYR A 277 -9.36 12.16 12.99
CA TYR A 277 -8.21 13.08 12.77
C TYR A 277 -8.12 13.60 11.29
N GLY A 278 -8.04 14.93 11.07
CA GLY A 278 -7.79 15.59 9.75
C GLY A 278 -8.89 16.56 9.26
N GLU A 279 -8.63 17.87 9.11
CA GLU A 279 -9.64 18.89 8.68
C GLU A 279 -9.74 19.12 7.16
N GLY A 280 -9.12 18.26 6.34
CA GLY A 280 -9.09 18.42 4.89
C GLY A 280 -10.46 18.17 4.23
N ARG A 281 -10.74 18.91 3.16
CA ARG A 281 -11.73 18.52 2.14
C ARG A 281 -10.96 17.90 0.99
N VAL A 282 -11.36 16.73 0.51
CA VAL A 282 -10.82 16.15 -0.72
C VAL A 282 -11.93 16.02 -1.76
N ARG A 283 -11.64 16.46 -2.98
CA ARG A 283 -12.49 16.23 -4.16
C ARG A 283 -11.85 15.18 -5.03
N CYS A 284 -12.70 14.40 -5.68
CA CYS A 284 -12.31 13.27 -6.51
C CYS A 284 -13.24 13.18 -7.70
N GLY A 285 -12.70 12.83 -8.87
CA GLY A 285 -13.46 12.57 -10.09
C GLY A 285 -13.14 13.50 -11.25
N ASP A 286 -13.83 13.25 -12.36
CA ASP A 286 -13.64 13.92 -13.66
C ASP A 286 -13.95 15.43 -13.65
N ASP A 287 -14.60 15.92 -12.59
CA ASP A 287 -14.95 17.33 -12.44
C ASP A 287 -13.81 18.18 -11.85
N ILE A 288 -12.68 17.56 -11.49
CA ILE A 288 -11.49 18.26 -11.06
C ILE A 288 -10.87 18.99 -12.25
N VAL A 289 -11.04 20.30 -12.26
CA VAL A 289 -10.35 21.18 -13.21
C VAL A 289 -8.88 21.26 -12.80
N LYS A 290 -8.00 20.77 -13.67
CA LYS A 290 -6.55 20.83 -13.49
C LYS A 290 -6.11 22.26 -13.14
N LEU A 291 -5.34 22.41 -12.07
CA LEU A 291 -4.84 23.72 -11.61
C LEU A 291 -3.90 24.36 -12.65
N LYS A 292 -3.06 23.55 -13.29
CA LYS A 292 -2.08 23.97 -14.30
C LYS A 292 -1.52 22.79 -15.08
N ASP A 293 -0.96 23.03 -16.25
CA ASP A 293 -0.50 21.95 -17.14
C ASP A 293 0.77 21.25 -16.67
N THR A 294 1.68 21.99 -16.03
CA THR A 294 2.99 21.49 -15.57
C THR A 294 2.96 21.22 -14.07
N PRO A 295 3.41 20.04 -13.60
CA PRO A 295 3.55 19.76 -12.17
C PRO A 295 4.67 20.61 -11.56
N ASP A 296 4.49 21.06 -10.32
CA ASP A 296 5.52 21.77 -9.54
C ASP A 296 6.58 20.83 -9.00
N VAL A 297 6.13 19.65 -8.57
CA VAL A 297 6.96 18.62 -7.97
C VAL A 297 6.68 17.30 -8.69
N VAL A 298 7.74 16.64 -9.12
CA VAL A 298 7.68 15.29 -9.67
C VAL A 298 8.57 14.40 -8.82
N LEU A 299 7.98 13.37 -8.20
CA LEU A 299 8.73 12.35 -7.49
C LEU A 299 8.79 11.10 -8.36
N THR A 300 9.98 10.61 -8.67
CA THR A 300 10.13 9.24 -9.17
C THR A 300 10.18 8.30 -7.98
N VAL A 301 9.31 7.30 -7.97
CA VAL A 301 9.11 6.41 -6.82
C VAL A 301 9.06 4.94 -7.25
N GLU A 302 9.29 4.03 -6.31
CA GLU A 302 8.90 2.64 -6.50
C GLU A 302 7.36 2.54 -6.52
N PRO A 303 6.76 1.83 -7.50
CA PRO A 303 5.31 1.68 -7.58
C PRO A 303 4.75 0.88 -6.40
N ASP A 304 3.45 0.97 -6.17
CA ASP A 304 2.70 0.22 -5.15
C ASP A 304 3.10 0.52 -3.69
N HIS A 305 3.69 1.69 -3.44
CA HIS A 305 4.07 2.14 -2.10
C HIS A 305 3.17 3.26 -1.60
N PHE A 306 2.97 3.33 -0.30
CA PHE A 306 2.21 4.41 0.33
C PHE A 306 3.12 5.58 0.65
N PHE A 307 2.62 6.80 0.42
CA PHE A 307 3.31 8.02 0.79
C PHE A 307 2.37 8.96 1.55
N SER A 308 2.98 9.75 2.43
CA SER A 308 2.32 10.80 3.19
C SER A 308 3.23 11.99 3.23
N PHE A 309 2.72 13.12 2.76
CA PHE A 309 3.43 14.37 2.69
C PHE A 309 2.73 15.40 3.55
N ASP A 310 3.50 16.15 4.32
CA ASP A 310 3.06 17.41 4.92
C ASP A 310 3.57 18.54 4.03
N ILE A 311 2.63 19.14 3.30
CA ILE A 311 2.90 20.21 2.35
C ILE A 311 2.34 21.50 2.94
N ILE A 312 3.23 22.47 3.22
CA ILE A 312 2.87 23.77 3.77
C ILE A 312 3.07 24.85 2.69
N THR A 313 2.11 25.73 2.53
CA THR A 313 2.13 26.85 1.58
C THR A 313 2.57 28.17 2.25
N MET A 314 3.09 29.13 1.48
CA MET A 314 3.59 30.42 1.99
C MET A 314 2.55 31.14 2.86
N GLU A 315 1.32 31.17 2.37
CA GLU A 315 0.22 31.89 3.00
C GLU A 315 -0.28 31.19 4.30
N GLU A 316 0.03 29.89 4.49
CA GLU A 316 -0.17 29.21 5.78
C GLU A 316 0.86 29.65 6.82
N ILE A 317 2.11 29.89 6.41
CA ILE A 317 3.18 30.37 7.29
C ILE A 317 2.92 31.81 7.75
N THR A 318 2.42 32.68 6.87
CA THR A 318 2.17 34.09 7.22
C THR A 318 0.90 34.32 8.03
N TYR A 319 0.07 33.29 8.25
CA TYR A 319 -1.22 33.36 8.98
C TYR A 319 -2.23 34.37 8.40
N GLU A 320 -2.04 34.87 7.17
CA GLU A 320 -2.84 35.99 6.62
C GLU A 320 -4.21 35.57 6.04
N LYS A 321 -4.48 34.27 5.82
CA LYS A 321 -5.74 33.78 5.23
C LYS A 321 -6.44 32.67 6.05
N LYS A 322 -7.76 32.56 5.85
CA LYS A 322 -8.63 31.56 6.51
C LYS A 322 -8.27 30.13 6.06
N HIS A 323 -8.18 29.23 7.04
CA HIS A 323 -7.96 27.79 6.88
C HIS A 323 -8.85 27.14 5.79
N GLY A 324 -8.31 26.17 5.03
CA GLY A 324 -9.08 25.42 4.03
C GLY A 324 -9.10 26.04 2.63
N SER A 325 -8.17 26.94 2.31
CA SER A 325 -8.23 27.78 1.10
C SER A 325 -7.31 27.35 -0.05
N TYR A 326 -6.37 26.43 0.16
CA TYR A 326 -5.42 26.03 -0.90
C TYR A 326 -5.71 24.65 -1.43
N ARG A 327 -5.67 24.54 -2.75
CA ARG A 327 -5.83 23.29 -3.48
C ARG A 327 -4.47 22.73 -3.87
N ILE A 328 -4.25 21.48 -3.51
CA ILE A 328 -3.15 20.64 -3.98
C ILE A 328 -3.80 19.55 -4.80
N GLN A 329 -3.48 19.46 -6.08
CA GLN A 329 -3.87 18.32 -6.90
C GLN A 329 -2.68 17.36 -7.03
N VAL A 330 -2.93 16.07 -6.87
CA VAL A 330 -1.90 15.03 -6.98
C VAL A 330 -2.35 14.00 -7.99
N ASP A 331 -1.49 13.73 -8.96
CA ASP A 331 -1.56 12.53 -9.80
C ASP A 331 -0.61 11.50 -9.20
N TRP A 332 -1.18 10.38 -8.75
CA TRP A 332 -0.47 9.31 -8.06
C TRP A 332 0.20 8.30 -9.02
N GLY A 333 0.24 8.60 -10.31
CA GLY A 333 0.90 7.81 -11.35
C GLY A 333 -0.05 7.08 -12.29
N ASP A 334 -1.36 7.27 -12.16
CA ASP A 334 -2.39 6.75 -13.05
C ASP A 334 -2.99 7.81 -14.00
N GLY A 335 -2.58 9.07 -13.87
CA GLY A 335 -3.09 10.19 -14.65
C GLY A 335 -4.40 10.79 -14.10
N GLU A 336 -4.96 10.24 -13.03
CA GLU A 336 -6.14 10.79 -12.37
C GLU A 336 -5.72 11.79 -11.28
N LEU A 337 -6.36 12.97 -11.26
CA LEU A 337 -6.08 13.99 -10.26
C LEU A 337 -6.91 13.75 -9.00
N VAL A 338 -6.28 13.86 -7.84
CA VAL A 338 -6.94 13.93 -6.53
C VAL A 338 -6.69 15.31 -5.95
N GLU A 339 -7.74 16.06 -5.62
CA GLU A 339 -7.62 17.41 -5.06
C GLU A 339 -7.75 17.40 -3.54
N TYR A 340 -6.70 17.82 -2.85
CA TYR A 340 -6.62 18.04 -1.42
C TYR A 340 -6.77 19.54 -1.10
N CYS A 341 -7.60 19.87 -0.12
CA CYS A 341 -7.62 21.19 0.49
C CYS A 341 -6.80 21.18 1.78
N THR A 342 -5.73 21.98 1.85
CA THR A 342 -4.93 22.08 3.08
C THR A 342 -5.72 22.77 4.19
N GLY A 343 -5.63 22.23 5.41
CA GLY A 343 -6.21 22.79 6.61
C GLY A 343 -5.22 22.62 7.77
N ASN A 344 -5.26 23.51 8.75
CA ASN A 344 -4.26 23.57 9.82
C ASN A 344 -4.23 22.26 10.63
N THR A 345 -3.28 21.37 10.33
CA THR A 345 -3.00 20.14 11.09
C THR A 345 -1.85 20.36 12.06
N GLN A 346 -1.84 21.48 12.80
CA GLN A 346 -0.84 21.78 13.84
C GLN A 346 -0.73 20.75 14.98
N LEU A 347 -1.47 19.64 14.97
CA LEU A 347 -1.62 18.76 16.14
C LEU A 347 -1.42 17.25 15.89
N SER A 348 -1.03 16.76 14.72
CA SER A 348 -0.99 15.29 14.53
C SER A 348 0.29 14.66 13.99
N GLY A 349 1.32 15.39 13.55
CA GLY A 349 2.54 14.74 13.03
C GLY A 349 2.25 13.75 11.89
N LYS A 350 1.25 14.06 11.06
CA LYS A 350 0.79 13.24 9.92
C LYS A 350 0.63 14.16 8.72
N GLY A 351 1.04 13.68 7.55
CA GLY A 351 0.93 14.44 6.30
C GLY A 351 -0.50 14.84 5.97
N ASN A 352 -0.67 16.02 5.37
CA ASN A 352 -1.94 16.53 4.87
C ASN A 352 -2.28 16.01 3.46
N VAL A 353 -1.34 15.33 2.80
CA VAL A 353 -1.50 14.70 1.48
C VAL A 353 -1.04 13.24 1.55
N THR A 354 -1.93 12.30 1.25
CA THR A 354 -1.67 10.86 1.40
C THR A 354 -2.21 10.05 0.23
N GLY A 355 -1.49 9.00 -0.18
CA GLY A 355 -1.92 8.11 -1.27
C GLY A 355 -0.90 7.02 -1.62
N TYR A 356 -1.31 6.04 -2.45
CA TYR A 356 -0.40 5.04 -3.03
C TYR A 356 0.10 5.47 -4.39
N SER A 357 1.38 5.23 -4.66
CA SER A 357 1.88 5.27 -6.03
C SER A 357 1.22 4.16 -6.85
N LYS A 358 0.56 4.55 -7.95
CA LYS A 358 0.01 3.65 -8.97
C LYS A 358 0.92 3.53 -10.19
N GLY A 359 2.01 4.30 -10.21
CA GLY A 359 3.03 4.30 -11.24
C GLY A 359 4.39 4.66 -10.68
N SER A 360 5.35 4.91 -11.57
CA SER A 360 6.72 5.29 -11.20
C SER A 360 6.89 6.78 -10.89
N GLU A 361 5.84 7.58 -11.06
CA GLU A 361 5.88 9.04 -10.82
C GLU A 361 4.68 9.48 -9.98
N ILE A 362 4.92 10.39 -9.04
CA ILE A 362 3.89 11.16 -8.33
C ILE A 362 4.07 12.62 -8.73
N LYS A 363 2.99 13.27 -9.17
CA LYS A 363 3.01 14.63 -9.70
C LYS A 363 2.13 15.53 -8.84
N PHE A 364 2.71 16.59 -8.31
CA PHE A 364 1.98 17.59 -7.50
C PHE A 364 1.75 18.85 -8.32
N TYR A 365 0.51 19.33 -8.28
CA TYR A 365 0.07 20.59 -8.88
C TYR A 365 -0.51 21.45 -7.77
N LEU A 366 0.18 22.52 -7.45
CA LEU A 366 -0.10 23.35 -6.30
C LEU A 366 -0.77 24.64 -6.77
N GLU A 367 -1.89 25.03 -6.15
CA GLU A 367 -2.58 26.28 -6.49
C GLU A 367 -1.71 27.50 -6.23
N ASN A 368 -0.95 27.46 -5.13
CA ASN A 368 0.10 28.38 -4.76
C ASN A 368 1.42 27.61 -4.65
N LYS A 369 2.56 28.29 -4.73
CA LYS A 369 3.86 27.62 -4.64
C LYS A 369 4.04 26.98 -3.25
N ALA A 370 4.55 25.75 -3.20
CA ALA A 370 4.82 25.06 -1.94
C ALA A 370 6.05 25.66 -1.29
N VAL A 371 5.96 25.82 0.02
CA VAL A 371 6.99 26.43 0.84
C VAL A 371 7.70 25.42 1.71
N THR A 372 7.01 24.36 2.12
CA THR A 372 7.63 23.24 2.81
C THR A 372 7.09 21.94 2.25
N PHE A 373 7.98 21.04 1.86
CA PHE A 373 7.64 19.70 1.39
C PHE A 373 8.29 18.67 2.31
N ASN A 374 7.49 18.08 3.21
CA ASN A 374 7.96 17.10 4.17
C ASN A 374 7.41 15.72 3.84
N LEU A 375 8.26 14.73 3.65
CA LEU A 375 7.82 13.34 3.72
C LEU A 375 7.58 13.01 5.20
N VAL A 376 6.33 12.74 5.56
CA VAL A 376 5.96 12.41 6.94
C VAL A 376 5.71 10.92 7.04
N GLU A 377 6.37 10.30 8.03
CA GLU A 377 6.13 8.90 8.33
C GLU A 377 4.65 8.59 8.55
N THR A 378 4.28 7.44 8.02
CA THR A 378 2.92 6.94 8.10
C THR A 378 2.91 5.97 9.27
N THR A 379 2.69 6.52 10.46
CA THR A 379 2.64 5.84 11.78
C THR A 379 2.41 4.33 11.69
N GLN A 380 3.30 3.50 12.30
CA GLN A 380 3.21 2.09 12.81
C GLN A 380 2.15 1.07 12.32
N ARG A 381 1.27 1.40 11.38
CA ARG A 381 0.01 0.71 11.04
C ARG A 381 -0.19 0.60 9.53
N GLN A 382 0.76 1.08 8.75
CA GLN A 382 0.83 0.94 7.31
C GLN A 382 1.74 -0.25 6.95
N PRO A 383 1.44 -0.99 5.88
CA PRO A 383 2.16 -2.23 5.52
C PRO A 383 3.58 -2.03 4.95
N GLY A 384 4.15 -0.81 5.03
CA GLY A 384 5.50 -0.53 4.57
C GLY A 384 6.57 -1.10 5.50
N ASP A 385 7.71 -1.49 4.92
CA ASP A 385 8.92 -1.90 5.63
C ASP A 385 9.62 -0.75 6.39
N GLY A 386 9.12 0.48 6.22
CA GLY A 386 9.64 1.70 6.81
C GLY A 386 10.74 2.36 5.99
N ASN A 387 11.00 1.89 4.76
CA ASN A 387 11.99 2.47 3.88
C ASN A 387 11.43 3.66 3.08
N VAL A 388 12.32 4.53 2.59
CA VAL A 388 11.94 5.58 1.64
C VAL A 388 12.07 5.06 0.23
N HIS A 389 10.92 4.96 -0.44
CA HIS A 389 10.78 4.46 -1.81
C HIS A 389 10.79 5.58 -2.87
N ILE A 390 11.33 6.75 -2.52
CA ILE A 390 11.54 7.86 -3.47
C ILE A 390 12.92 7.68 -4.09
N ILE A 391 12.96 7.56 -5.41
CA ILE A 391 14.19 7.40 -6.21
C ILE A 391 14.74 8.77 -6.62
N LYS A 392 13.87 9.68 -7.04
CA LYS A 392 14.24 11.04 -7.45
C LYS A 392 13.20 12.04 -6.99
N ALA A 393 13.63 13.21 -6.54
CA ALA A 393 12.75 14.34 -6.24
C ALA A 393 13.10 15.53 -7.16
N ASP A 394 12.17 15.91 -8.03
CA ASP A 394 12.33 17.01 -8.98
C ASP A 394 11.43 18.19 -8.61
N PHE A 395 12.07 19.27 -8.20
CA PHE A 395 11.49 20.55 -7.82
C PHE A 395 11.81 21.66 -8.83
N SER A 396 12.29 21.31 -10.03
CA SER A 396 12.72 22.28 -11.06
C SER A 396 11.63 23.26 -11.50
N ASN A 397 10.36 22.89 -11.34
CA ASN A 397 9.21 23.72 -11.65
C ASN A 397 8.66 24.51 -10.45
N ASN A 398 9.32 24.46 -9.28
CA ASN A 398 8.90 25.16 -8.06
C ASN A 398 9.97 26.16 -7.56
N PRO A 399 10.16 27.31 -8.23
CA PRO A 399 11.23 28.25 -7.89
C PRO A 399 11.05 28.98 -6.53
N GLU A 400 9.86 29.01 -5.92
CA GLU A 400 9.65 29.63 -4.58
C GLU A 400 9.67 28.62 -3.42
N LEU A 401 10.24 27.43 -3.64
CA LEU A 401 10.38 26.42 -2.60
C LEU A 401 11.33 26.93 -1.51
N LEU A 402 10.83 27.13 -0.27
CA LEU A 402 11.66 27.61 0.84
C LEU A 402 12.30 26.49 1.66
N SER A 403 11.68 25.31 1.70
CA SER A 403 12.18 24.20 2.52
C SER A 403 11.76 22.84 1.97
N VAL A 404 12.68 21.89 2.05
CA VAL A 404 12.46 20.48 1.74
C VAL A 404 13.00 19.63 2.87
N SER A 405 12.15 18.73 3.39
CA SER A 405 12.54 17.70 4.35
C SER A 405 12.18 16.33 3.78
N ILE A 406 13.20 15.57 3.39
CA ILE A 406 13.05 14.16 3.00
C ILE A 406 13.71 13.35 4.09
N THR A 407 12.92 12.98 5.09
CA THR A 407 13.39 12.38 6.35
C THR A 407 12.87 10.95 6.47
N VAL A 408 13.68 10.03 7.01
CA VAL A 408 13.48 8.57 6.90
C VAL A 408 13.36 7.88 8.26
N ASN A 409 13.30 8.63 9.37
CA ASN A 409 13.60 8.00 10.66
C ASN A 409 12.69 8.36 11.83
N TYR A 410 12.27 7.29 12.50
CA TYR A 410 11.75 7.28 13.86
C TYR A 410 12.77 6.57 14.76
N TRP A 411 13.37 7.32 15.68
CA TRP A 411 13.86 6.77 16.95
C TRP A 411 14.85 5.59 16.84
N ASN A 412 16.02 5.85 16.25
CA ASN A 412 17.21 4.96 16.26
C ASN A 412 17.14 3.71 15.36
N GLU A 413 16.15 3.55 14.48
CA GLU A 413 16.16 2.49 13.47
C GLU A 413 16.73 3.01 12.16
N GLN A 414 17.93 2.54 11.77
CA GLN A 414 18.44 2.81 10.42
C GLN A 414 17.49 2.19 9.37
N LYS A 415 16.76 3.04 8.64
CA LYS A 415 15.91 2.67 7.52
C LYS A 415 16.62 2.98 6.20
N TYR A 416 16.36 2.18 5.18
CA TYR A 416 16.94 2.34 3.85
C TYR A 416 16.24 3.48 3.11
N SER A 417 17.01 4.24 2.32
CA SER A 417 16.48 5.26 1.40
C SER A 417 16.90 4.92 -0.03
N ALA A 418 15.94 4.90 -0.95
CA ALA A 418 16.16 4.70 -2.37
C ALA A 418 16.55 6.01 -3.11
N LEU A 419 16.66 7.14 -2.40
CA LEU A 419 16.85 8.46 -3.01
C LEU A 419 18.23 8.56 -3.67
N LYS A 420 18.23 8.80 -4.99
CA LYS A 420 19.44 8.87 -5.83
C LYS A 420 19.63 10.21 -6.51
N ASP A 421 18.60 11.05 -6.56
CA ASP A 421 18.69 12.32 -7.28
C ASP A 421 17.71 13.35 -6.70
N VAL A 422 18.16 14.60 -6.62
CA VAL A 422 17.35 15.75 -6.19
C VAL A 422 17.65 16.91 -7.13
N VAL A 423 16.62 17.44 -7.78
CA VAL A 423 16.73 18.53 -8.75
C VAL A 423 15.97 19.73 -8.23
N PHE A 424 16.64 20.88 -8.09
CA PHE A 424 16.03 22.16 -7.75
C PHE A 424 15.91 23.07 -8.97
N ALA A 425 15.04 24.08 -8.91
CA ALA A 425 15.01 25.10 -9.94
C ALA A 425 16.30 25.94 -9.86
N PRO A 426 16.87 26.39 -11.00
CA PRO A 426 18.06 27.26 -10.99
C PRO A 426 17.86 28.56 -10.20
N GLU A 427 16.59 28.98 -10.05
CA GLU A 427 16.18 30.21 -9.38
C GLU A 427 15.62 29.98 -7.96
N SER A 428 15.80 28.79 -7.36
CA SER A 428 15.40 28.49 -5.97
C SER A 428 16.28 29.19 -4.94
N TYR A 429 16.44 30.51 -5.06
CA TYR A 429 17.35 31.33 -4.25
C TYR A 429 16.90 31.45 -2.80
N ASP A 430 15.61 31.25 -2.51
CA ASP A 430 15.01 31.46 -1.17
C ASP A 430 14.95 30.18 -0.30
N LEU A 431 15.69 29.12 -0.66
CA LEU A 431 15.64 27.81 0.01
C LEU A 431 16.32 27.80 1.39
N SER A 432 15.63 28.29 2.42
CA SER A 432 16.11 28.37 3.82
C SER A 432 16.50 27.05 4.50
N MET A 433 15.95 25.88 4.13
CA MET A 433 16.27 24.64 4.84
C MET A 433 16.15 23.38 3.98
N ILE A 434 17.23 22.61 3.93
CA ILE A 434 17.27 21.25 3.38
C ILE A 434 17.57 20.28 4.50
N GLN A 435 16.65 19.37 4.76
CA GLN A 435 16.86 18.25 5.66
C GLN A 435 16.82 16.95 4.86
N LEU A 436 17.92 16.21 4.90
CA LEU A 436 18.07 14.94 4.18
C LEU A 436 18.52 13.86 5.15
N GLU A 437 17.78 12.75 5.16
CA GLU A 437 18.12 11.56 5.90
C GLU A 437 18.10 10.33 4.98
N GLY A 438 18.88 9.30 5.33
CA GLY A 438 18.90 8.01 4.62
C GLY A 438 20.25 7.68 3.97
N ASP A 439 20.34 6.54 3.28
CA ASP A 439 21.56 6.04 2.61
C ASP A 439 21.86 6.78 1.29
N LEU A 440 22.00 8.10 1.36
CA LEU A 440 22.49 8.89 0.23
C LEU A 440 23.96 8.54 -0.03
N ASP A 441 24.34 8.37 -1.29
CA ASP A 441 25.76 8.28 -1.62
C ASP A 441 26.41 9.67 -1.69
N ALA A 442 27.74 9.69 -1.57
CA ALA A 442 28.53 10.92 -1.59
C ALA A 442 28.39 11.72 -2.89
N CYS A 443 28.02 11.07 -3.99
CA CYS A 443 27.87 11.70 -5.29
C CYS A 443 26.53 12.41 -5.45
N VAL A 444 25.46 11.85 -4.90
CA VAL A 444 24.18 12.56 -4.76
C VAL A 444 24.38 13.82 -3.93
N LEU A 445 25.10 13.72 -2.80
CA LEU A 445 25.43 14.88 -1.99
C LEU A 445 26.23 15.93 -2.76
N ASN A 446 27.23 15.53 -3.55
CA ASN A 446 27.98 16.47 -4.39
C ASN A 446 27.10 17.21 -5.38
N LYS A 447 26.19 16.52 -6.06
CA LYS A 447 25.23 17.15 -6.99
C LYS A 447 24.33 18.16 -6.25
N ILE A 448 23.88 17.82 -5.05
CA ILE A 448 23.10 18.74 -4.20
C ILE A 448 23.93 19.96 -3.83
N TYR A 449 25.19 19.79 -3.43
CA TYR A 449 26.09 20.89 -3.08
C TYR A 449 26.31 21.85 -4.25
N GLU A 450 26.42 21.32 -5.48
CA GLU A 450 26.60 22.11 -6.70
C GLU A 450 25.40 23.00 -7.02
N ILE A 451 24.19 22.60 -6.66
CA ILE A 451 22.96 23.36 -6.93
C ILE A 451 22.54 24.31 -5.80
N LEU A 452 23.11 24.18 -4.58
CA LEU A 452 22.79 25.11 -3.48
C LEU A 452 23.21 26.56 -3.79
N PRO A 453 22.50 27.58 -3.30
CA PRO A 453 22.91 28.98 -3.45
C PRO A 453 24.16 29.30 -2.60
N GLU A 454 24.70 30.51 -2.78
CA GLU A 454 25.71 31.09 -1.88
C GLU A 454 25.05 31.39 -0.52
N ALA A 455 25.70 31.06 0.59
CA ALA A 455 25.19 31.15 1.96
C ALA A 455 25.08 32.58 2.52
N ALA A 456 25.24 33.61 1.69
CA ALA A 456 25.35 35.01 2.12
C ALA A 456 24.06 35.63 2.67
N GLU A 457 22.97 34.86 2.76
CA GLU A 457 21.70 35.27 3.33
C GLU A 457 21.50 34.63 4.71
N GLU A 458 21.10 35.40 5.72
CA GLU A 458 20.90 34.88 7.08
C GLU A 458 19.73 33.87 7.11
N GLY A 459 19.96 32.66 7.62
CA GLY A 459 18.89 31.69 7.91
C GLY A 459 18.86 30.39 7.11
N TYR A 460 19.91 30.09 6.34
CA TYR A 460 20.00 28.87 5.53
C TYR A 460 20.64 27.71 6.31
N GLY A 461 19.97 26.56 6.37
CA GLY A 461 20.44 25.36 7.05
C GLY A 461 20.42 24.12 6.16
N ILE A 462 21.51 23.34 6.17
CA ILE A 462 21.53 21.97 5.65
C ILE A 462 21.69 21.02 6.83
N GLU A 463 20.71 20.15 7.03
CA GLU A 463 20.74 19.11 8.06
C GLU A 463 20.87 17.74 7.38
N LEU A 464 21.98 17.06 7.65
CA LEU A 464 22.24 15.70 7.16
C LEU A 464 22.16 14.73 8.33
N LEU A 465 21.29 13.73 8.22
CA LEU A 465 21.04 12.75 9.28
C LEU A 465 21.32 11.32 8.79
N GLY A 466 21.62 10.41 9.72
CA GLY A 466 21.77 8.98 9.42
C GLY A 466 22.86 8.68 8.37
N GLY A 467 22.50 7.90 7.34
CA GLY A 467 23.42 7.54 6.25
C GLY A 467 23.98 8.73 5.47
N ALA A 468 23.23 9.82 5.34
CA ALA A 468 23.64 11.03 4.64
C ALA A 468 24.79 11.73 5.36
N TRP A 469 24.80 11.66 6.70
CA TRP A 469 25.92 12.14 7.51
C TRP A 469 27.21 11.34 7.25
N GLU A 470 27.10 10.02 7.13
CA GLU A 470 28.26 9.17 6.84
C GLU A 470 28.78 9.39 5.42
N ALA A 471 27.89 9.52 4.44
CA ALA A 471 28.28 9.81 3.06
C ALA A 471 28.95 11.17 2.90
N MET A 472 28.53 12.17 3.70
CA MET A 472 29.14 13.50 3.73
C MET A 472 30.64 13.44 4.05
N LYS A 473 31.09 12.51 4.92
CA LYS A 473 32.52 12.31 5.24
C LYS A 473 33.39 11.96 4.03
N THR A 474 32.78 11.40 2.98
CA THR A 474 33.46 11.04 1.71
C THR A 474 33.10 11.95 0.52
N SER A 475 32.18 12.88 0.73
CA SER A 475 31.71 13.85 -0.27
C SER A 475 32.70 15.02 -0.45
N ASN A 476 32.42 15.88 -1.43
CA ASN A 476 33.14 17.11 -1.73
C ASN A 476 32.51 18.32 -1.02
N THR A 477 32.58 18.33 0.31
CA THR A 477 32.02 19.42 1.13
C THR A 477 32.68 20.77 0.88
N LYS A 478 33.85 20.79 0.21
CA LYS A 478 34.50 22.03 -0.23
C LYS A 478 33.58 22.90 -1.09
N ILE A 479 32.73 22.28 -1.91
CA ILE A 479 31.76 23.01 -2.75
C ILE A 479 30.82 23.86 -1.89
N LEU A 480 30.31 23.30 -0.79
CA LEU A 480 29.46 24.04 0.15
C LEU A 480 30.23 25.16 0.86
N TYR A 481 31.45 24.86 1.32
CA TYR A 481 32.24 25.84 2.08
C TYR A 481 32.71 27.00 1.22
N ASP A 482 33.03 26.75 -0.05
CA ASP A 482 33.37 27.80 -1.02
C ASP A 482 32.16 28.71 -1.29
N LYS A 483 30.95 28.15 -1.21
CA LYS A 483 29.68 28.90 -1.24
C LYS A 483 29.35 29.58 0.09
N GLY A 484 30.22 29.53 1.09
CA GLY A 484 30.05 30.20 2.38
C GLY A 484 29.19 29.45 3.41
N TRP A 485 28.76 28.22 3.14
CA TRP A 485 27.94 27.44 4.08
C TRP A 485 28.74 27.07 5.34
N GLU A 486 28.02 26.89 6.46
CA GLU A 486 28.62 26.47 7.73
C GLU A 486 29.31 25.11 7.61
N LYS A 487 30.42 24.96 8.32
CA LYS A 487 31.13 23.69 8.38
C LYS A 487 30.37 22.70 9.25
N PHE A 488 30.29 21.46 8.78
CA PHE A 488 29.76 20.39 9.60
C PHE A 488 30.70 20.10 10.78
N ILE A 489 30.12 19.95 11.98
CA ILE A 489 30.86 19.68 13.22
C ILE A 489 30.39 18.34 13.80
N GLU A 490 31.33 17.43 14.00
CA GLU A 490 31.15 16.19 14.78
C GLU A 490 31.75 16.39 16.18
N TYR A 491 31.23 15.72 17.20
CA TYR A 491 31.87 15.70 18.51
C TYR A 491 32.55 14.36 18.72
N ASP A 492 33.84 14.36 19.09
CA ASP A 492 34.51 13.13 19.48
C ASP A 492 33.97 12.57 20.80
N LYS A 493 34.47 11.40 21.20
CA LYS A 493 34.13 10.74 22.47
C LYS A 493 34.40 11.60 23.72
N ASP A 494 35.23 12.63 23.59
CA ASP A 494 35.63 13.56 24.65
C ASP A 494 34.90 14.91 24.51
N TRP A 495 33.88 15.00 23.64
CA TRP A 495 33.08 16.19 23.34
C TRP A 495 33.88 17.35 22.72
N ASN A 496 35.00 17.07 22.07
CA ASN A 496 35.69 18.06 21.26
C ASN A 496 35.01 18.17 19.89
N SER A 497 34.73 19.39 19.45
CA SER A 497 34.25 19.69 18.09
C SER A 497 35.33 19.38 17.06
N ILE A 498 35.00 18.58 16.07
CA ILE A 498 35.83 18.24 14.91
C ILE A 498 35.11 18.78 13.67
N GLU A 499 35.76 19.68 12.93
CA GLU A 499 35.25 20.08 11.62
C GLU A 499 35.38 18.90 10.64
N ILE A 500 34.27 18.49 10.02
CA ILE A 500 34.30 17.53 8.94
C ILE A 500 34.69 18.26 7.66
N ASN A 501 35.84 17.92 7.11
CA ASN A 501 36.18 18.23 5.74
C ASN A 501 36.10 16.91 5.00
N GLY A 502 35.08 16.74 4.15
CA GLY A 502 34.97 15.54 3.33
C GLY A 502 36.30 15.29 2.61
N ASP A 503 36.74 14.04 2.53
CA ASP A 503 38.06 13.72 1.99
C ASP A 503 38.16 13.90 0.46
N ASN A 504 37.07 14.34 -0.18
CA ASN A 504 36.89 14.50 -1.62
C ASN A 504 37.28 13.22 -2.40
N SER A 505 37.26 12.06 -1.74
CA SER A 505 37.75 10.81 -2.32
C SER A 505 36.69 10.09 -3.15
N ALA A 506 35.42 10.50 -3.03
CA ALA A 506 34.35 10.00 -3.88
C ALA A 506 34.65 10.30 -5.36
N VAL A 507 35.15 9.29 -6.07
CA VAL A 507 35.17 9.28 -7.52
C VAL A 507 33.74 9.03 -7.97
N CYS A 508 33.04 10.11 -8.28
CA CYS A 508 31.71 10.04 -8.84
C CYS A 508 31.79 9.60 -10.29
N ASP A 509 31.77 8.28 -10.48
CA ASP A 509 31.32 7.71 -11.73
C ASP A 509 29.86 8.11 -11.88
N ASP A 510 29.63 9.08 -12.75
CA ASP A 510 28.31 9.56 -13.08
C ASP A 510 27.55 8.42 -13.76
N THR A 511 26.86 7.60 -12.96
CA THR A 511 26.12 6.43 -13.44
C THR A 511 24.89 6.81 -14.28
N SER A 512 24.53 8.09 -14.34
CA SER A 512 23.58 8.64 -15.32
C SER A 512 24.18 8.83 -16.70
N VAL A 513 25.49 8.61 -16.87
CA VAL A 513 26.16 8.71 -18.16
C VAL A 513 26.26 7.31 -18.76
N GLU A 514 25.46 7.05 -19.79
CA GLU A 514 25.50 5.78 -20.51
C GLU A 514 26.89 5.58 -21.11
N GLU A 515 27.60 4.51 -20.71
CA GLU A 515 28.83 4.10 -21.38
C GLU A 515 28.46 3.41 -22.69
N ILE A 516 28.57 4.17 -23.77
CA ILE A 516 28.30 3.71 -25.13
C ILE A 516 29.62 3.53 -25.88
N THR A 517 29.67 2.63 -26.87
CA THR A 517 30.90 2.52 -27.65
C THR A 517 31.08 3.77 -28.53
N ALA A 518 32.34 4.20 -28.74
CA ALA A 518 32.66 5.33 -29.61
C ALA A 518 32.02 5.20 -31.00
N ARG A 519 31.89 3.96 -31.51
CA ARG A 519 31.26 3.66 -32.80
C ARG A 519 29.76 3.89 -32.79
N GLU A 520 29.05 3.46 -31.74
CA GLU A 520 27.60 3.64 -31.62
C GLU A 520 27.24 5.11 -31.40
N TRP A 521 28.07 5.84 -30.66
CA TRP A 521 27.91 7.29 -30.53
C TRP A 521 28.34 8.07 -31.79
N GLY A 522 29.07 7.44 -32.72
CA GLY A 522 29.53 8.09 -33.94
C GLY A 522 30.73 9.02 -33.76
N ILE A 523 31.50 8.85 -32.68
CA ILE A 523 32.76 9.57 -32.48
C ILE A 523 33.79 9.12 -33.51
N ARG A 524 34.47 10.08 -34.14
CA ARG A 524 35.50 9.84 -35.15
C ARG A 524 36.83 10.45 -34.71
N SER A 525 37.92 9.68 -34.82
CA SER A 525 39.28 10.20 -34.68
C SER A 525 39.85 10.61 -36.04
N GLU A 526 40.39 11.83 -36.11
CA GLU A 526 41.05 12.39 -37.28
C GLU A 526 42.44 12.90 -36.88
N GLY A 527 43.42 11.99 -36.85
CA GLY A 527 44.79 12.35 -36.50
C GLY A 527 44.92 12.74 -35.03
N SER A 528 45.14 14.02 -34.73
CA SER A 528 45.26 14.54 -33.36
C SER A 528 43.97 15.22 -32.89
N SER A 529 42.84 14.84 -33.50
CA SER A 529 41.55 15.46 -33.27
C SER A 529 40.45 14.42 -33.10
N LEU A 530 39.43 14.77 -32.32
CA LEU A 530 38.18 14.03 -32.22
C LEU A 530 37.04 14.87 -32.80
N LEU A 531 36.14 14.22 -33.53
CA LEU A 531 34.81 14.76 -33.85
C LEU A 531 33.78 13.98 -33.07
N ILE A 532 32.98 14.69 -32.30
CA ILE A 532 32.05 14.14 -31.32
C ILE A 532 30.67 14.67 -31.67
N PRO A 533 29.69 13.82 -32.02
CA PRO A 533 28.30 14.25 -32.15
C PRO A 533 27.76 14.75 -30.80
N THR A 534 27.23 15.97 -30.79
CA THR A 534 26.86 16.72 -29.57
C THR A 534 25.53 17.46 -29.73
N VAL A 535 24.89 17.84 -28.64
CA VAL A 535 23.79 18.81 -28.66
C VAL A 535 24.37 20.21 -28.39
N ILE A 536 23.85 21.23 -29.07
CA ILE A 536 24.29 22.61 -28.83
C ILE A 536 24.05 22.97 -27.36
N GLY A 537 25.09 23.43 -26.68
CA GLY A 537 25.08 23.74 -25.25
C GLY A 537 25.75 22.67 -24.37
N ASP A 538 25.97 21.46 -24.87
CA ASP A 538 26.65 20.41 -24.11
C ASP A 538 28.08 20.80 -23.77
N VAL A 539 28.52 20.47 -22.55
CA VAL A 539 29.94 20.52 -22.19
C VAL A 539 30.59 19.22 -22.63
N VAL A 540 31.56 19.34 -23.52
CA VAL A 540 32.35 18.22 -24.04
C VAL A 540 33.68 18.18 -23.32
N THR A 541 33.92 17.12 -22.56
CA THR A 541 35.12 16.95 -21.76
C THR A 541 35.87 15.69 -22.18
N VAL A 542 37.18 15.83 -22.39
CA VAL A 542 38.08 14.72 -22.73
C VAL A 542 39.05 14.49 -21.59
N TYR A 543 39.11 13.26 -21.12
CA TYR A 543 40.02 12.80 -20.07
C TYR A 543 41.04 11.83 -20.65
N ASN A 544 42.25 11.81 -20.10
CA ASN A 544 43.21 10.75 -20.39
C ASN A 544 42.87 9.47 -19.61
N ALA A 545 43.61 8.38 -19.87
CA ALA A 545 43.43 7.10 -19.20
C ALA A 545 43.66 7.13 -17.67
N LEU A 546 44.22 8.21 -17.12
CA LEU A 546 44.41 8.42 -15.68
C LEU A 546 43.29 9.28 -15.06
N GLY A 547 42.25 9.63 -15.83
CA GLY A 547 41.14 10.47 -15.37
C GLY A 547 41.45 11.97 -15.33
N ALA A 548 42.61 12.42 -15.82
CA ALA A 548 42.92 13.84 -15.87
C ALA A 548 42.26 14.50 -17.09
N LYS A 549 41.57 15.63 -16.86
CA LYS A 549 40.98 16.46 -17.92
C LYS A 549 42.06 17.05 -18.81
N ILE A 550 42.01 16.77 -20.11
CA ILE A 550 42.98 17.22 -21.12
C ILE A 550 42.38 18.16 -22.16
N ALA A 551 41.06 18.20 -22.30
CA ALA A 551 40.35 19.20 -23.09
C ALA A 551 38.92 19.39 -22.57
N GLU A 552 38.37 20.58 -22.76
CA GLU A 552 36.99 20.92 -22.44
C GLU A 552 36.51 22.02 -23.39
N THR A 553 35.29 21.90 -23.89
CA THR A 553 34.66 22.95 -24.70
C THR A 553 33.14 22.84 -24.63
N VAL A 554 32.45 23.94 -24.94
CA VAL A 554 30.99 23.95 -25.06
C VAL A 554 30.62 23.74 -26.53
N ALA A 555 29.75 22.78 -26.80
CA ALA A 555 29.27 22.46 -28.13
C ALA A 555 28.48 23.64 -28.70
N THR A 556 28.96 24.16 -29.83
CA THR A 556 28.29 25.26 -30.57
C THR A 556 27.62 24.77 -31.86
N ALA A 557 27.69 23.46 -32.12
CA ALA A 557 27.11 22.79 -33.26
C ALA A 557 26.75 21.34 -32.90
N GLU A 558 26.05 20.66 -33.80
CA GLU A 558 25.69 19.23 -33.66
C GLU A 558 26.91 18.29 -33.69
N GLU A 559 28.09 18.80 -34.01
CA GLU A 559 29.35 18.08 -33.93
C GLU A 559 30.45 18.99 -33.38
N THR A 560 31.15 18.53 -32.35
CA THR A 560 32.22 19.26 -31.69
C THR A 560 33.57 18.66 -32.03
N ARG A 561 34.51 19.51 -32.49
CA ARG A 561 35.87 19.11 -32.79
C ARG A 561 36.83 19.48 -31.66
N ILE A 562 37.48 18.49 -31.06
CA ILE A 562 38.57 18.68 -30.10
C ILE A 562 39.90 18.46 -30.83
N ASN A 563 40.81 19.43 -30.77
CA ASN A 563 42.12 19.38 -31.43
C ASN A 563 43.27 19.26 -30.42
N GLY A 564 44.46 18.91 -30.91
CA GLY A 564 45.70 18.94 -30.12
C GLY A 564 45.87 17.78 -29.16
N LEU A 565 45.12 16.69 -29.35
CA LEU A 565 45.22 15.50 -28.52
C LEU A 565 46.41 14.65 -28.97
N THR A 566 47.14 14.10 -28.00
CA THR A 566 48.25 13.15 -28.26
C THR A 566 47.69 11.91 -28.96
N LYS A 567 48.41 11.38 -29.95
CA LYS A 567 48.04 10.17 -30.69
C LYS A 567 48.41 8.90 -29.92
N ASN A 568 47.80 7.78 -30.27
CA ASN A 568 48.03 6.44 -29.71
C ASN A 568 47.77 6.36 -28.20
N GLN A 569 46.77 7.06 -27.71
CA GLN A 569 46.32 6.98 -26.32
C GLN A 569 44.84 6.63 -26.25
N ILE A 570 44.45 6.05 -25.12
CA ILE A 570 43.04 5.90 -24.76
C ILE A 570 42.61 7.19 -24.07
N VAL A 571 41.51 7.76 -24.55
CA VAL A 571 40.83 8.88 -23.91
C VAL A 571 39.40 8.50 -23.58
N ILE A 572 38.84 9.16 -22.58
CA ILE A 572 37.43 9.06 -22.22
C ILE A 572 36.79 10.39 -22.64
N VAL A 573 35.78 10.31 -23.49
CA VAL A 573 34.98 11.46 -23.92
C VAL A 573 33.67 11.45 -23.15
N ARG A 574 33.28 12.60 -22.61
CA ARG A 574 31.96 12.86 -22.02
C ARG A 574 31.32 14.07 -22.69
N ALA A 575 30.03 13.96 -23.02
CA ALA A 575 29.22 15.06 -23.52
C ALA A 575 27.74 14.70 -23.32
N GLY A 576 27.01 15.60 -22.66
CA GLY A 576 25.62 15.33 -22.23
C GLY A 576 25.55 14.12 -21.29
N ASP A 577 24.63 13.20 -21.60
CA ASP A 577 24.34 11.96 -20.87
C ASP A 577 25.16 10.75 -21.35
N ARG A 578 26.20 10.95 -22.16
CA ARG A 578 26.99 9.86 -22.76
C ARG A 578 28.48 9.92 -22.44
N SER A 579 29.07 8.74 -22.35
CA SER A 579 30.53 8.57 -22.28
C SER A 579 31.00 7.48 -23.21
N ALA A 580 32.22 7.63 -23.74
CA ALA A 580 32.86 6.60 -24.55
C ALA A 580 34.37 6.60 -24.37
N LYS A 581 34.94 5.40 -24.40
CA LYS A 581 36.38 5.18 -24.55
C LYS A 581 36.76 5.24 -26.02
N VAL A 582 37.71 6.11 -26.36
CA VAL A 582 38.17 6.34 -27.73
C VAL A 582 39.68 6.09 -27.80
N ILE A 583 40.11 5.36 -28.82
CA ILE A 583 41.54 5.22 -29.15
C ILE A 583 41.85 6.28 -30.22
N LEU A 584 42.72 7.22 -29.87
CA LEU A 584 43.16 8.32 -30.73
C LEU A 584 44.26 7.93 -31.71
#